data_AF-A0A3M2CCW6-F1
#
_entry.id   AF-A0A3M2CCW6-F1
#
_cell.length_a   1.000
_cell.length_b   1.000
_cell.length_c   1.000
_cell.angle_alpha   90.00
_cell.angle_beta   90.00
_cell.angle_gamma   90.00
#
_symmetry.space_group_name_H-M   'P 1'
#
loop_
_entity.id
_entity.type
_entity.pdbx_description
1 polymer ?
#
loop_
_entity_poly.entity_id
_entity_poly.type
_entity_poly.pdbx_seq_one_letter_code
_entity_poly.pdbx_strand_id
1 'polypeptide(L)'
;MIHRRGYIPEFDGLRGVAILLVMAFHIWRYTGDAVAGRAVSLVAGMGWAGVDVFFVLSGFLITGILLDTKGRPRYWRNFFIRRSLRIFPLYYAVMTALVAGAVVIDRLDLAIDDPALATIDKAWINYLYLTNFVKAFWGANVVPLDIAWSLAVEEQFYIFFPFVVRWA
;
A
#
# COMPACT_ATOMS: atom_id res chain seq x y z
N MET A 1 23.56 5.02 -29.80
CA MET A 1 23.32 3.85 -28.91
C MET A 1 22.17 4.21 -27.98
N ILE A 2 20.93 3.99 -28.41
CA ILE A 2 19.73 4.39 -27.67
C ILE A 2 19.49 3.30 -26.61
N HIS A 3 19.80 3.60 -25.34
CA HIS A 3 19.39 2.74 -24.24
C HIS A 3 17.86 2.65 -24.30
N ARG A 4 17.32 1.45 -24.53
CA ARG A 4 15.96 1.13 -24.07
C ARG A 4 15.94 1.58 -22.60
N ARG A 5 15.05 2.51 -22.21
CA ARG A 5 14.81 2.91 -20.80
C ARG A 5 14.21 1.72 -20.02
N GLY A 6 14.92 0.61 -20.03
CA GLY A 6 14.58 -0.66 -19.45
C GLY A 6 15.00 -0.63 -18.00
N TYR A 7 14.07 -1.07 -17.15
CA TYR A 7 14.31 -1.72 -15.87
C TYR A 7 15.65 -1.37 -15.20
N ILE A 8 15.60 -0.49 -14.20
CA ILE A 8 16.72 -0.08 -13.35
C ILE A 8 16.65 -0.94 -12.08
N PRO A 9 17.40 -2.05 -11.96
CA PRO A 9 17.28 -2.98 -10.84
C PRO A 9 17.56 -2.32 -9.49
N GLU A 10 18.38 -1.27 -9.47
CA GLU A 10 18.73 -0.50 -8.29
C GLU A 10 17.49 0.14 -7.64
N PHE A 11 16.52 0.58 -8.45
CA PHE A 11 15.26 1.12 -7.93
C PHE A 11 14.39 0.06 -7.29
N ASP A 12 14.40 -1.17 -7.80
CA ASP A 12 13.71 -2.28 -7.15
C ASP A 12 14.41 -2.68 -5.84
N GLY A 13 15.74 -2.64 -5.80
CA GLY A 13 16.51 -2.82 -4.57
C GLY A 13 16.17 -1.78 -3.51
N LEU A 14 16.14 -0.50 -3.88
CA LEU A 14 15.76 0.60 -2.98
C LEU A 14 14.31 0.48 -2.50
N ARG A 15 13.38 0.07 -3.38
CA ARG A 15 12.00 -0.22 -2.97
C ARG A 15 11.92 -1.39 -1.99
N GLY A 16 12.73 -2.43 -2.20
CA GLY A 16 12.86 -3.55 -1.26
C GLY A 16 13.32 -3.09 0.12
N VAL A 17 14.36 -2.26 0.19
CA VAL A 17 14.84 -1.66 1.45
C VAL A 17 13.75 -0.80 2.10
N ALA A 18 13.06 0.03 1.32
CA ALA A 18 11.96 0.85 1.79
C ALA A 18 10.83 0.02 2.41
N ILE A 19 10.45 -1.10 1.79
CA ILE A 19 9.45 -2.04 2.32
C ILE A 19 9.91 -2.63 3.65
N LEU A 20 11.18 -3.07 3.74
CA LEU A 20 11.71 -3.64 4.98
C LEU A 20 11.72 -2.63 6.13
N LEU A 21 12.04 -1.37 5.85
CA LEU A 21 11.96 -0.28 6.82
C LEU A 21 10.52 -0.07 7.31
N VAL A 22 9.54 -0.08 6.40
CA VAL A 22 8.12 0.05 6.76
C VAL A 22 7.65 -1.14 7.60
N MET A 23 8.07 -2.37 7.26
CA MET A 23 7.76 -3.57 8.04
C MET A 23 8.37 -3.47 9.45
N ALA A 24 9.64 -3.07 9.55
CA ALA A 24 10.32 -2.89 10.84
C ALA A 24 9.60 -1.84 11.70
N PHE A 25 9.16 -0.72 11.11
CA PHE A 25 8.38 0.30 11.80
C PHE A 25 7.07 -0.23 12.37
N HIS A 26 6.30 -1.00 11.58
CA HIS A 26 5.03 -1.55 12.05
C HIS A 26 5.20 -2.64 13.12
N ILE A 27 6.20 -3.51 12.96
CA ILE A 27 6.55 -4.52 13.97
C ILE A 27 6.93 -3.82 15.27
N TRP A 28 7.85 -2.84 15.23
CA TRP A 28 8.27 -2.09 16.41
C TRP A 28 7.13 -1.31 17.06
N ARG A 29 6.21 -0.73 16.27
CA ARG A 29 5.02 -0.05 16.81
C ARG A 29 4.11 -0.99 17.61
N TYR A 30 4.09 -2.28 17.26
CA TYR A 30 3.31 -3.29 17.96
C TYR A 30 4.07 -3.92 19.14
N THR A 31 5.37 -4.19 18.99
CA THR A 31 6.17 -4.90 19.99
C THR A 31 6.92 -3.98 20.97
N GLY A 32 7.06 -2.70 20.63
CA GLY A 32 7.87 -1.74 21.36
C GLY A 32 9.34 -2.14 21.47
N ASP A 33 10.02 -1.61 22.49
CA ASP A 33 11.42 -1.93 22.79
C ASP A 33 11.61 -3.30 23.45
N ALA A 34 10.52 -4.05 23.69
CA ALA A 34 10.57 -5.36 24.34
C ALA A 34 11.30 -6.41 23.49
N VAL A 35 11.33 -6.24 22.16
CA VAL A 35 11.89 -7.21 21.20
C VAL A 35 13.17 -6.69 20.54
N ALA A 36 13.42 -5.38 20.59
CA ALA A 36 14.49 -4.72 19.86
C ALA A 36 15.40 -3.93 20.80
N GLY A 37 16.71 -4.13 20.71
CA GLY A 37 17.68 -3.27 21.41
C GLY A 37 17.58 -1.82 20.94
N ARG A 38 17.94 -0.85 21.78
CA ARG A 38 17.76 0.59 21.55
C ARG A 38 18.20 1.10 20.17
N ALA A 39 19.29 0.55 19.62
CA ALA A 39 19.76 0.90 18.27
C ALA A 39 18.80 0.43 17.16
N VAL A 40 18.21 -0.76 17.30
CA VAL A 40 17.21 -1.29 16.37
C VAL A 40 15.91 -0.49 16.48
N SER A 41 15.50 -0.09 17.69
CA SER A 41 14.33 0.77 17.90
C SER A 41 14.48 2.15 17.25
N LEU A 42 15.69 2.74 17.28
CA LEU A 42 15.96 4.00 16.59
C LEU A 42 15.76 3.88 15.08
N VAL A 43 16.30 2.83 14.48
CA VAL A 43 16.15 2.59 13.03
C VAL A 43 14.70 2.27 12.67
N ALA A 44 14.04 1.40 13.44
CA ALA A 44 12.65 1.03 13.23
C ALA A 44 11.71 2.24 13.37
N GLY A 45 11.97 3.12 14.34
CA GLY A 45 11.23 4.37 14.54
C GLY A 45 11.34 5.36 13.38
N MET A 46 12.38 5.26 12.55
CA MET A 46 12.54 6.04 11.31
C MET A 46 11.96 5.33 10.08
N GLY A 47 11.48 4.09 10.21
CA GLY A 47 11.04 3.27 9.09
C GLY A 47 9.77 3.78 8.38
N TRP A 48 9.04 4.73 8.98
CA TRP A 48 7.94 5.43 8.31
C TRP A 48 8.38 6.16 7.03
N ALA A 49 9.63 6.67 7.00
CA ALA A 49 10.19 7.34 5.83
C ALA A 49 10.35 6.40 4.61
N GLY A 50 10.30 5.08 4.84
CA GLY A 50 10.27 4.10 3.76
C GLY A 50 9.04 4.27 2.85
N VAL A 51 7.90 4.74 3.38
CA VAL A 51 6.71 5.02 2.55
C VAL A 51 7.00 6.15 1.56
N ASP A 52 7.66 7.22 1.99
CA ASP A 52 7.99 8.37 1.14
C ASP A 52 8.94 7.96 0.02
N VAL A 53 9.99 7.21 0.35
CA VAL A 53 10.94 6.66 -0.64
C VAL A 53 10.22 5.77 -1.65
N PHE A 54 9.33 4.88 -1.17
CA PHE A 54 8.57 4.00 -2.03
C PHE A 54 7.65 4.78 -2.99
N PHE A 55 7.00 5.85 -2.53
CA PHE A 55 6.13 6.70 -3.36
C PHE A 55 6.92 7.48 -4.40
N VAL A 56 8.04 8.10 -4.04
CA VAL A 56 8.88 8.83 -4.99
C VAL A 56 9.40 7.91 -6.11
N LEU A 57 9.92 6.74 -5.74
CA LEU A 57 10.43 5.76 -6.71
C LEU A 57 9.32 5.20 -7.60
N SER A 58 8.16 4.88 -7.01
CA SER A 58 6.99 4.39 -7.77
C SER A 58 6.52 5.46 -8.76
N GLY A 59 6.37 6.71 -8.32
CA GLY A 59 5.98 7.84 -9.16
C GLY A 59 6.92 8.05 -10.34
N PHE A 60 8.24 8.03 -10.09
CA PHE A 60 9.25 8.14 -11.15
C PHE A 60 9.11 7.02 -12.19
N LEU A 61 9.01 5.76 -11.74
CA LEU A 61 8.89 4.59 -12.62
C LEU A 61 7.59 4.61 -13.44
N ILE A 62 6.46 4.91 -12.79
CA ILE A 62 5.14 4.99 -13.43
C ILE A 62 5.12 6.08 -14.50
N THR A 63 5.64 7.27 -14.16
CA THR A 63 5.72 8.40 -15.10
C THR A 63 6.56 8.04 -16.32
N GLY A 64 7.74 7.44 -16.10
CA GLY A 64 8.60 6.96 -17.19
C GLY A 64 7.88 5.97 -18.11
N ILE A 65 7.18 4.97 -17.54
CA ILE A 65 6.40 4.00 -18.32
C ILE A 65 5.29 4.69 -19.12
N LEU A 66 4.57 5.65 -18.54
CA LEU A 66 3.48 6.36 -19.22
C LEU A 66 4.00 7.23 -20.38
N LEU A 67 5.13 7.92 -20.19
CA LEU A 67 5.78 8.72 -21.24
C LEU A 67 6.33 7.83 -22.37
N ASP A 68 7.01 6.74 -22.04
CA ASP A 68 7.59 5.83 -23.04
C ASP A 68 6.53 5.04 -23.83
N THR A 69 5.32 4.90 -23.28
CA THR A 69 4.20 4.22 -23.95
C THR A 69 3.19 5.18 -24.59
N LYS A 70 3.40 6.49 -24.45
CA LYS A 70 2.59 7.55 -25.07
C LYS A 70 2.58 7.37 -26.59
N GLY A 71 1.38 7.38 -27.19
CA GLY A 71 1.19 7.17 -28.63
C GLY A 71 1.03 5.72 -29.09
N ARG A 72 1.23 4.72 -28.22
CA ARG A 72 0.94 3.31 -28.57
C ARG A 72 -0.55 3.01 -28.44
N PRO A 73 -1.17 2.22 -29.34
CA PRO A 73 -2.57 1.86 -29.20
C PRO A 73 -2.80 1.08 -27.89
N ARG A 74 -3.84 1.47 -27.13
CA ARG A 74 -4.31 0.80 -25.90
C ARG A 74 -3.28 0.75 -24.75
N TYR A 75 -2.27 1.63 -24.72
CA TYR A 75 -1.24 1.59 -23.68
C TYR A 75 -1.79 1.72 -22.26
N TRP A 76 -2.77 2.62 -22.06
CA TRP A 76 -3.51 2.81 -20.81
C TRP A 76 -4.18 1.51 -20.34
N ARG A 77 -4.89 0.81 -21.23
CA ARG A 77 -5.59 -0.43 -20.87
C ARG A 77 -4.62 -1.52 -20.40
N ASN A 78 -3.51 -1.69 -21.12
CA ASN A 78 -2.51 -2.69 -20.77
C ASN A 78 -1.77 -2.33 -19.47
N PHE A 79 -1.61 -1.03 -19.18
CA PHE A 79 -1.04 -0.55 -17.93
C PHE A 79 -1.94 -0.91 -16.73
N PHE A 80 -3.24 -0.62 -16.82
CA PHE A 80 -4.21 -0.90 -15.76
C PHE A 80 -4.37 -2.40 -15.51
N ILE A 81 -4.61 -3.20 -16.56
CA ILE A 81 -4.83 -4.65 -16.42
C ILE A 81 -3.67 -5.33 -15.69
N ARG A 82 -2.42 -5.02 -16.07
CA ARG A 82 -1.25 -5.65 -15.45
C ARG A 82 -1.11 -5.31 -13.97
N ARG A 83 -1.46 -4.08 -13.57
CA ARG A 83 -1.41 -3.66 -12.17
C ARG A 83 -2.55 -4.24 -11.35
N SER A 84 -3.77 -4.14 -11.87
CA SER A 84 -4.96 -4.69 -11.21
C SER A 84 -4.82 -6.20 -11.00
N LEU A 85 -4.35 -6.97 -11.99
CA LEU A 85 -4.14 -8.41 -11.84
C LEU A 85 -3.04 -8.79 -10.83
N ARG A 86 -2.12 -7.87 -10.51
CA ARG A 86 -1.06 -8.11 -9.54
C ARG A 86 -1.51 -7.80 -8.12
N ILE A 87 -2.24 -6.70 -7.92
CA ILE A 87 -2.55 -6.16 -6.59
C ILE A 87 -3.92 -6.64 -6.10
N PHE A 88 -4.94 -6.58 -6.95
CA PHE A 88 -6.33 -6.81 -6.54
C PHE A 88 -6.58 -8.21 -5.98
N PRO A 89 -6.06 -9.31 -6.58
CA PRO A 89 -6.34 -10.65 -6.06
C PRO A 89 -5.91 -10.81 -4.61
N LEU A 90 -4.68 -10.37 -4.29
CA LEU A 90 -4.14 -10.49 -2.94
C LEU A 90 -4.85 -9.54 -1.97
N TYR A 91 -5.09 -8.29 -2.38
CA TYR A 91 -5.76 -7.31 -1.53
C TYR A 91 -7.18 -7.74 -1.14
N TYR A 92 -7.98 -8.13 -2.12
CA TYR A 92 -9.34 -8.58 -1.86
C TYR A 92 -9.38 -9.91 -1.12
N ALA A 93 -8.42 -10.81 -1.36
CA ALA A 93 -8.30 -12.04 -0.57
C ALA A 93 -8.03 -11.74 0.91
N VAL A 94 -7.07 -10.86 1.22
CA VAL A 94 -6.77 -10.45 2.59
C VAL A 94 -7.97 -9.79 3.25
N MET A 95 -8.63 -8.85 2.56
CA MET A 95 -9.82 -8.18 3.10
C MET A 95 -10.97 -9.16 3.37
N THR A 96 -11.19 -10.09 2.45
CA THR A 96 -12.25 -11.10 2.58
C THR A 96 -11.93 -12.08 3.70
N ALA A 97 -10.67 -12.48 3.85
CA ALA A 97 -10.22 -13.31 4.97
C ALA A 97 -10.40 -12.59 6.31
N LEU A 98 -10.14 -11.28 6.38
CA LEU A 98 -10.34 -10.47 7.57
C LEU A 98 -11.83 -10.40 7.97
N VAL A 99 -12.72 -10.10 7.02
CA VAL A 99 -14.18 -10.07 7.28
C VAL A 99 -14.71 -11.46 7.63
N ALA A 100 -14.31 -12.50 6.89
CA ALA A 100 -14.71 -13.87 7.19
C ALA A 100 -14.22 -14.32 8.57
N GLY A 101 -12.98 -13.97 8.93
CA GLY A 101 -12.40 -14.23 10.24
C GLY A 101 -13.21 -13.57 11.36
N ALA A 102 -13.59 -12.30 11.19
CA ALA A 102 -14.44 -11.59 12.15
C ALA A 102 -15.81 -12.27 12.33
N VAL A 103 -16.44 -12.72 11.24
CA VAL A 103 -17.72 -13.46 11.29
C VAL A 103 -17.54 -14.79 12.05
N VAL A 104 -16.44 -15.51 11.82
CA VAL A 104 -16.18 -16.77 12.53
C VAL A 104 -15.96 -16.54 14.03
N ILE A 105 -15.20 -15.50 14.39
CA ILE A 105 -14.91 -15.12 15.78
C ILE A 105 -16.21 -14.80 16.53
N ASP A 106 -17.08 -13.99 15.93
CA ASP A 106 -18.40 -13.65 16.48
C ASP A 106 -19.31 -14.89 16.63
N ARG A 107 -19.37 -15.74 15.60
CA ARG A 107 -20.21 -16.95 15.61
C ARG A 107 -19.78 -18.00 16.62
N LEU A 108 -18.50 -18.03 16.96
CA LEU A 108 -17.92 -18.98 17.93
C LEU A 108 -17.79 -18.38 19.33
N ASP A 109 -18.25 -17.14 19.55
CA ASP A 109 -18.16 -16.41 20.82
C ASP A 109 -16.72 -16.38 21.38
N LEU A 110 -15.74 -16.20 20.48
CA LEU A 110 -14.33 -16.14 20.86
C LEU A 110 -14.00 -14.76 21.40
N ALA A 111 -13.54 -14.68 22.65
CA ALA A 111 -13.09 -13.45 23.28
C ALA A 111 -11.72 -13.00 22.72
N ILE A 112 -11.72 -12.28 21.61
CA ILE A 112 -10.53 -11.69 20.98
C ILE A 112 -10.66 -10.16 21.00
N ASP A 113 -9.73 -9.51 21.72
CA ASP A 113 -9.64 -8.05 21.78
C ASP A 113 -8.65 -7.55 20.72
N ASP A 114 -9.15 -7.26 19.52
CA ASP A 114 -8.38 -6.73 18.40
C ASP A 114 -9.01 -5.44 17.84
N PRO A 115 -8.26 -4.32 17.74
CA PRO A 115 -8.76 -3.06 17.19
C PRO A 115 -9.33 -3.16 15.76
N ALA A 116 -8.82 -4.08 14.94
CA ALA A 116 -9.34 -4.32 13.60
C ALA A 116 -10.76 -4.91 13.65
N LEU A 117 -11.04 -5.82 14.60
CA LEU A 117 -12.37 -6.39 14.78
C LEU A 117 -13.37 -5.33 15.27
N ALA A 118 -12.93 -4.42 16.15
CA ALA A 118 -13.75 -3.32 16.65
C ALA A 118 -14.21 -2.32 15.58
N THR A 119 -13.61 -2.36 14.38
CA THR A 119 -13.94 -1.47 13.26
C THR A 119 -14.43 -2.22 12.02
N ILE A 120 -14.72 -3.52 12.14
CA ILE A 120 -15.06 -4.38 11.00
C ILE A 120 -16.33 -3.93 10.26
N ASP A 121 -17.25 -3.25 10.95
CA ASP A 121 -18.44 -2.60 10.38
C ASP A 121 -18.09 -1.60 9.27
N LYS A 122 -16.87 -1.05 9.30
CA LYS A 122 -16.33 -0.10 8.32
C LYS A 122 -15.46 -0.76 7.24
N ALA A 123 -15.44 -2.09 7.14
CA ALA A 123 -14.64 -2.79 6.12
C ALA A 123 -14.93 -2.33 4.68
N TRP A 124 -16.15 -1.87 4.40
CA TRP A 124 -16.53 -1.31 3.11
C TRP A 124 -15.64 -0.13 2.66
N ILE A 125 -15.10 0.64 3.61
CA ILE A 125 -14.18 1.76 3.34
C ILE A 125 -12.87 1.23 2.73
N ASN A 126 -12.36 0.12 3.26
CA ASN A 126 -11.18 -0.54 2.71
C ASN A 126 -11.47 -1.14 1.32
N TYR A 127 -12.63 -1.78 1.10
CA TYR A 127 -13.00 -2.32 -0.22
C TYR A 127 -13.05 -1.26 -1.33
N LEU A 128 -13.41 -0.02 -0.96
CA LEU A 128 -13.48 1.12 -1.87
C LEU A 128 -12.18 1.93 -1.98
N TYR A 129 -11.09 1.50 -1.31
CA TYR A 129 -9.83 2.24 -1.26
C TYR A 129 -10.02 3.70 -0.78
N LEU A 130 -10.82 3.89 0.29
CA LEU A 130 -11.09 5.21 0.88
C LEU A 130 -10.34 5.45 2.20
N THR A 131 -9.52 4.49 2.63
CA THR A 131 -8.83 4.50 3.92
C THR A 131 -7.97 5.74 4.14
N ASN A 132 -7.30 6.26 3.09
CA ASN A 132 -6.48 7.46 3.20
C ASN A 132 -7.29 8.72 3.53
N PHE A 133 -8.48 8.88 2.96
CA PHE A 133 -9.36 10.00 3.30
C PHE A 133 -9.85 9.89 4.73
N VAL A 134 -10.31 8.69 5.12
CA VAL A 134 -10.81 8.50 6.48
C VAL A 134 -9.72 8.75 7.50
N LYS A 135 -8.50 8.28 7.22
CA LYS A 135 -7.33 8.51 8.06
C LYS A 135 -6.98 10.00 8.19
N ALA A 136 -7.08 10.75 7.09
CA ALA A 136 -6.78 12.19 7.07
C ALA A 136 -7.77 13.02 7.88
N PHE A 137 -9.06 12.66 7.86
CA PHE A 137 -10.12 13.43 8.53
C PHE A 137 -10.43 12.96 9.95
N TRP A 138 -10.30 11.67 10.24
CA TRP A 138 -10.71 11.06 11.52
C TRP A 138 -9.57 10.36 12.30
N GLY A 139 -8.35 10.35 11.77
CA GLY A 139 -7.18 9.79 12.44
C GLY A 139 -6.95 8.30 12.18
N ALA A 140 -6.04 7.68 12.92
CA ALA A 140 -5.65 6.28 12.71
C ALA A 140 -6.58 5.28 13.41
N ASN A 141 -6.57 4.04 12.94
CA ASN A 141 -7.29 2.89 13.54
C ASN A 141 -8.82 3.04 13.53
N VAL A 142 -9.34 3.75 12.53
CA VAL A 142 -10.78 4.00 12.33
C VAL A 142 -11.42 3.06 11.32
N VAL A 143 -10.62 2.18 10.72
CA VAL A 143 -11.02 1.14 9.76
C VAL A 143 -10.21 -0.13 10.02
N PRO A 144 -10.69 -1.33 9.60
CA PRO A 144 -10.11 -2.59 10.04
C PRO A 144 -8.70 -2.84 9.48
N LEU A 145 -8.41 -2.35 8.27
CA LEU A 145 -7.06 -2.42 7.68
C LEU A 145 -6.50 -1.02 7.47
N ASP A 146 -6.19 -0.32 8.56
CA ASP A 146 -5.70 1.07 8.55
C ASP A 146 -4.41 1.24 7.72
N ILE A 147 -3.51 0.26 7.75
CA ILE A 147 -2.26 0.26 6.96
C ILE A 147 -2.50 0.35 5.44
N ALA A 148 -3.69 -0.02 4.95
CA ALA A 148 -4.04 0.07 3.53
C ALA A 148 -4.19 1.50 3.00
N TRP A 149 -4.04 2.53 3.84
CA TRP A 149 -4.08 3.93 3.41
C TRP A 149 -3.06 4.23 2.30
N SER A 150 -1.84 3.68 2.38
CA SER A 150 -0.80 3.95 1.38
C SER A 150 -1.12 3.28 0.05
N LEU A 151 -1.71 2.09 0.10
CA LEU A 151 -2.20 1.39 -1.09
C LEU A 151 -3.39 2.14 -1.73
N ALA A 152 -4.30 2.69 -0.93
CA ALA A 152 -5.40 3.51 -1.43
C ALA A 152 -4.89 4.74 -2.20
N VAL A 153 -3.86 5.41 -1.68
CA VAL A 153 -3.19 6.52 -2.39
C VAL A 153 -2.56 6.04 -3.70
N GLU A 154 -1.90 4.89 -3.70
CA GLU A 154 -1.27 4.32 -4.89
C GLU A 154 -2.28 3.97 -5.99
N GLU A 155 -3.41 3.35 -5.64
CA GLU A 155 -4.48 3.03 -6.58
C GLU A 155 -5.17 4.29 -7.15
N GLN A 156 -5.41 5.29 -6.30
CA GLN A 156 -5.91 6.59 -6.75
C GLN A 156 -4.92 7.24 -7.72
N PHE A 157 -3.62 7.21 -7.40
CA PHE A 157 -2.58 7.70 -8.29
C PHE A 157 -2.59 6.98 -9.64
N TYR A 158 -2.75 5.65 -9.66
CA TYR A 158 -2.86 4.88 -10.90
C TYR A 158 -4.02 5.31 -11.78
N ILE A 159 -5.16 5.67 -11.19
CA ILE A 159 -6.35 6.11 -11.92
C ILE A 159 -6.14 7.53 -12.47
N PHE A 160 -5.72 8.48 -11.64
CA PHE A 160 -5.70 9.90 -12.01
C PHE A 160 -4.47 10.32 -12.83
N PHE A 161 -3.29 9.79 -12.51
CA PHE A 161 -2.04 10.27 -13.09
C PHE A 161 -1.90 10.06 -14.62
N PRO A 162 -2.40 8.96 -15.21
CA PRO A 162 -2.41 8.80 -16.67
C PRO A 162 -3.17 9.91 -17.42
N PHE A 163 -4.20 10.50 -16.80
CA PHE A 163 -4.90 11.63 -17.39
C PHE A 163 -4.02 12.88 -17.41
N VAL A 164 -3.29 13.16 -16.33
CA VAL A 164 -2.35 14.29 -16.27
C VAL A 164 -1.29 14.17 -17.38
N VAL A 165 -0.70 12.99 -17.56
CA VAL A 165 0.33 12.74 -18.60
C VAL A 165 -0.23 12.81 -20.03
N ARG A 166 -1.53 12.57 -20.22
CA ARG A 166 -2.18 12.68 -21.53
C ARG A 166 -2.22 14.13 -22.04
N TRP A 167 -2.36 15.10 -21.12
CA TRP A 167 -2.52 16.53 -21.45
C TRP A 167 -1.23 17.35 -21.32
N ALA A 168 -0.17 16.78 -20.72
CA ALA A 168 1.19 17.32 -20.76
C ALA A 168 1.88 17.01 -22.10
#